data_AF-A0A9P1AM05-F1
#
_entry.id   AF-A0A9P1AM05-F1
#
_cell.length_a   1.000
_cell.length_b   1.000
_cell.length_c   1.000
_cell.angle_alpha   90.00
_cell.angle_beta   90.00
_cell.angle_gamma   90.00
#
_symmetry.space_group_name_H-M   'P 1'
#
loop_
_entity.id
_entity.type
_entity.pdbx_description
1 polymer ?
#
loop_
_entity_poly.entity_id
_entity_poly.type
_entity_poly.pdbx_seq_one_letter_code
_entity_poly.pdbx_strand_id
1 'polypeptide(L)'
;MPNKSAPELSSVLVDNYHFFVPAVFLALLELFFSRFYDSFPETLRYEYSSLFSILLICSVPLSVLNPTAWFSIFMTTFVHMLFLKGFFSFALLSALVLFLGLAVDRIRRKSIEPISPCIV
;
A
#
# COMPACT_ATOMS: atom_id res chain seq x y z
N MET A 1 -2.81 -18.72 -32.70
CA MET A 1 -2.71 -17.68 -31.65
C MET A 1 -2.36 -18.38 -30.35
N PRO A 2 -1.22 -18.10 -29.70
CA PRO A 2 -0.94 -18.69 -28.41
C PRO A 2 -1.98 -18.17 -27.42
N ASN A 3 -2.68 -19.12 -26.81
CA ASN A 3 -3.72 -18.92 -25.82
C ASN A 3 -3.07 -18.17 -24.64
N LYS A 4 -3.30 -16.85 -24.52
CA LYS A 4 -2.86 -16.09 -23.35
C LYS A 4 -3.78 -16.50 -22.20
N SER A 5 -3.40 -17.57 -21.49
CA SER A 5 -4.02 -17.91 -20.21
C SER A 5 -4.00 -16.66 -19.33
N ALA A 6 -5.13 -16.39 -18.66
CA ALA A 6 -5.19 -15.32 -17.69
C ALA A 6 -4.01 -15.46 -16.71
N PRO A 7 -3.29 -14.38 -16.39
CA PRO A 7 -2.14 -14.47 -15.51
C PRO A 7 -2.57 -15.08 -14.17
N GLU A 8 -1.84 -16.10 -13.71
CA GLU A 8 -2.13 -16.73 -12.43
C GLU A 8 -1.99 -15.68 -11.32
N LEU A 9 -2.93 -15.65 -10.37
CA LEU A 9 -2.98 -14.66 -9.29
C LEU A 9 -1.64 -14.57 -8.52
N SER A 10 -0.94 -15.71 -8.41
CA SER A 10 0.41 -15.83 -7.84
C SER A 10 1.45 -14.98 -8.58
N SER A 11 1.45 -14.99 -9.92
CA SER A 11 2.37 -14.20 -10.74
C SER A 11 2.14 -12.70 -10.58
N VAL A 12 0.87 -12.28 -10.56
CA VAL A 12 0.50 -10.86 -10.37
C VAL A 12 0.85 -10.38 -8.96
N LEU A 13 0.70 -11.24 -7.94
CA LEU A 13 1.10 -10.94 -6.57
C LEU A 13 2.61 -10.78 -6.42
N VAL A 14 3.40 -11.66 -7.04
CA VAL A 14 4.87 -11.57 -7.02
C VAL A 14 5.35 -10.30 -7.73
N ASP A 15 4.71 -9.92 -8.83
CA ASP A 15 5.06 -8.72 -9.59
C ASP A 15 4.65 -7.41 -8.90
N ASN A 16 3.61 -7.43 -8.08
CA ASN A 16 3.11 -6.25 -7.35
C ASN A 16 3.41 -6.30 -5.84
N TYR A 17 4.31 -7.17 -5.40
CA TYR A 17 4.64 -7.36 -3.97
C TYR A 17 5.04 -6.05 -3.27
N HIS A 18 5.69 -5.14 -3.99
CA HIS A 18 6.12 -3.83 -3.50
C HIS A 18 4.97 -2.86 -3.19
N PHE A 19 3.79 -3.08 -3.77
CA PHE A 19 2.55 -2.38 -3.40
C PHE A 19 1.73 -3.17 -2.39
N PHE A 20 1.80 -4.50 -2.45
CA PHE A 20 1.10 -5.39 -1.52
C PHE A 20 1.58 -5.22 -0.08
N VAL A 21 2.89 -5.18 0.17
CA VAL A 21 3.44 -5.04 1.54
C VAL A 21 3.01 -3.73 2.20
N PRO A 22 3.16 -2.56 1.55
CA PRO A 22 2.65 -1.31 2.11
C PRO A 22 1.12 -1.30 2.26
N ALA A 23 0.37 -1.96 1.37
CA ALA A 23 -1.08 -2.07 1.48
C ALA A 23 -1.52 -2.86 2.72
N VAL A 24 -0.88 -4.01 2.99
CA VAL A 24 -1.13 -4.83 4.17
C VAL A 24 -0.70 -4.09 5.44
N PHE A 25 0.45 -3.43 5.40
CA PHE A 25 0.92 -2.61 6.52
C PHE A 25 -0.07 -1.49 6.85
N LEU A 26 -0.56 -0.78 5.83
CA LEU A 26 -1.59 0.25 5.98
C LEU A 26 -2.84 -0.35 6.63
N ALA A 27 -3.33 -1.50 6.14
CA ALA A 27 -4.51 -2.17 6.70
C ALA A 27 -4.33 -2.57 8.18
N LEU A 28 -3.16 -3.08 8.57
CA LEU A 28 -2.86 -3.42 9.97
C LEU A 28 -2.79 -2.18 10.87
N LEU A 29 -2.22 -1.10 10.35
CA LEU A 29 -2.08 0.16 11.06
C LEU A 29 -3.45 0.83 11.27
N GLU A 30 -4.36 0.66 10.31
CA GLU A 30 -5.76 1.06 10.43
C GLU A 30 -6.53 0.21 11.47
N LEU A 31 -6.32 -1.11 11.55
CA LEU A 31 -6.86 -1.95 12.63
C LEU A 31 -6.33 -1.53 14.01
N PHE A 32 -5.08 -1.06 14.07
CA PHE A 32 -4.51 -0.54 15.30
C PHE A 32 -5.18 0.79 15.68
N PHE A 33 -5.38 1.70 14.73
CA PHE A 33 -6.11 2.95 14.95
C PHE A 33 -7.55 2.73 15.39
N SER A 34 -8.23 1.70 14.86
CA SER A 34 -9.60 1.31 15.22
C SER A 34 -9.80 1.25 16.75
N ARG A 35 -8.75 0.92 17.51
CA ARG A 35 -8.78 0.81 18.98
C ARG A 35 -8.54 2.11 19.75
N PHE A 36 -7.98 3.15 19.13
CA PHE A 36 -7.73 4.44 19.78
C PHE A 36 -8.86 5.45 19.53
N TYR A 37 -9.86 5.06 18.74
CA TYR A 37 -10.99 5.94 18.36
C TYR A 37 -11.89 6.35 19.51
N ASP A 38 -11.88 5.64 20.64
CA ASP A 38 -12.67 6.02 21.82
C ASP A 38 -12.28 7.38 22.41
N SER A 39 -11.14 7.94 22.01
CA SER A 39 -10.67 9.26 22.44
C SER A 39 -11.16 10.42 21.54
N PHE A 40 -11.87 10.15 20.44
CA PHE A 40 -12.31 11.17 19.48
C PHE A 40 -13.79 11.56 19.65
N PRO A 41 -14.18 12.79 19.25
CA PRO A 41 -15.59 13.18 19.17
C PRO A 41 -16.41 12.20 18.29
N GLU A 42 -17.59 11.80 18.75
CA GLU A 42 -18.40 10.72 18.14
C GLU A 42 -18.67 10.90 16.64
N THR A 43 -18.87 12.14 16.19
CA THR A 43 -19.17 12.46 14.78
C THR A 43 -17.97 12.18 13.88
N LEU A 44 -16.77 12.59 14.31
CA LEU A 44 -15.51 12.26 13.63
C LEU A 44 -15.22 10.77 13.69
N ARG A 45 -15.60 10.10 14.78
CA ARG A 45 -15.39 8.66 14.98
C ARG A 45 -16.11 7.82 13.92
N TYR A 46 -17.37 8.14 13.62
CA TYR A 46 -18.18 7.37 12.66
C TYR A 46 -17.76 7.61 11.20
N GLU A 47 -17.49 8.86 10.82
CA GLU A 47 -17.04 9.17 9.46
C GLU A 47 -15.66 8.59 9.19
N TYR A 48 -14.73 8.69 10.15
CA TYR A 48 -13.42 8.08 10.00
C TYR A 48 -13.51 6.55 10.04
N SER A 49 -14.25 5.95 10.96
CA SER A 49 -14.34 4.48 11.05
C SER A 49 -14.87 3.83 9.77
N SER A 50 -15.86 4.44 9.12
CA SER A 50 -16.46 3.91 7.89
C SER A 50 -15.55 4.09 6.67
N LEU A 51 -14.97 5.29 6.52
CA LEU A 51 -14.02 5.59 5.44
C LEU A 51 -12.78 4.69 5.59
N PHE A 52 -12.23 4.54 6.79
CA PHE A 52 -11.13 3.62 7.08
C PHE A 52 -11.48 2.15 6.82
N SER A 53 -12.67 1.67 7.18
CA SER A 53 -13.04 0.26 6.93
C SER A 53 -13.12 -0.07 5.44
N ILE A 54 -13.60 0.87 4.63
CA ILE A 54 -13.63 0.74 3.17
C ILE A 54 -12.19 0.73 2.62
N LEU A 55 -11.31 1.60 3.14
CA LEU A 55 -9.90 1.63 2.75
C LEU A 55 -9.19 0.31 3.13
N LEU A 56 -9.47 -0.27 4.29
CA LEU A 56 -8.90 -1.52 4.78
C LEU A 56 -9.23 -2.73 3.89
N ILE A 57 -10.50 -2.83 3.47
CA ILE A 57 -11.00 -3.94 2.64
C ILE A 57 -10.53 -3.79 1.19
N CYS A 58 -10.47 -2.55 0.68
CA CYS A 58 -10.15 -2.30 -0.72
C CYS A 58 -8.65 -2.06 -0.99
N SER A 59 -7.85 -1.67 0.00
CA SER A 59 -6.42 -1.35 -0.17
C SER A 59 -5.63 -2.53 -0.72
N VAL A 60 -5.77 -3.72 -0.12
CA VAL A 60 -5.01 -4.90 -0.54
C VAL A 60 -5.42 -5.36 -1.96
N PRO A 61 -6.71 -5.53 -2.30
CA PRO A 61 -7.11 -5.83 -3.68
C PRO A 61 -6.69 -4.75 -4.68
N LEU A 62 -6.81 -3.46 -4.34
CA LEU A 62 -6.47 -2.36 -5.25
C LEU A 62 -4.97 -2.25 -5.48
N SER A 63 -4.12 -2.62 -4.51
CA SER A 63 -2.67 -2.64 -4.71
C SER A 63 -2.23 -3.55 -5.86
N VAL A 64 -3.04 -4.57 -6.17
CA VAL A 64 -2.81 -5.53 -7.24
C VAL A 64 -3.58 -5.16 -8.52
N LEU A 65 -4.85 -4.75 -8.38
CA LEU A 65 -5.74 -4.49 -9.51
C LEU A 65 -5.60 -3.09 -10.12
N ASN A 66 -5.33 -2.07 -9.29
CA ASN A 66 -5.20 -0.68 -9.70
C ASN A 66 -4.25 0.10 -8.75
N PRO A 67 -2.94 0.03 -9.00
CA PRO A 67 -1.92 0.68 -8.16
C PRO A 67 -2.12 2.20 -8.03
N THR A 68 -2.71 2.86 -9.03
CA THR A 68 -2.97 4.31 -9.00
C THR A 68 -4.07 4.63 -7.99
N ALA A 69 -5.18 3.90 -8.02
CA ALA A 69 -6.26 4.06 -7.04
C ALA A 69 -5.76 3.76 -5.61
N TRP A 70 -4.94 2.72 -5.47
CA TRP A 70 -4.30 2.38 -4.20
C TRP A 70 -3.38 3.50 -3.68
N PHE A 71 -2.57 4.11 -4.55
CA PHE A 71 -1.69 5.21 -4.14
C PHE A 71 -2.49 6.43 -3.67
N SER A 72 -3.60 6.76 -4.34
CA SER A 72 -4.50 7.82 -3.88
C SER A 72 -5.09 7.55 -2.50
N ILE A 73 -5.44 6.28 -2.22
CA ILE A 73 -5.87 5.82 -0.90
C ILE A 73 -4.76 6.02 0.13
N PHE A 74 -3.54 5.55 -0.18
CA PHE A 74 -2.38 5.71 0.69
C PHE A 74 -2.12 7.19 1.02
N MET A 75 -2.12 8.08 0.02
CA MET A 75 -1.87 9.51 0.22
C MET A 75 -2.97 10.17 1.04
N THR A 76 -4.23 9.77 0.83
CA THR A 76 -5.36 10.25 1.64
C THR A 76 -5.16 9.86 3.09
N THR A 77 -4.95 8.57 3.38
CA THR A 77 -4.72 8.09 4.75
C THR A 77 -3.48 8.74 5.38
N PHE A 78 -2.41 8.91 4.61
CA PHE A 78 -1.18 9.56 5.05
C PHE A 78 -1.40 11.02 5.48
N VAL A 79 -2.14 11.81 4.71
CA VAL A 79 -2.49 13.20 5.07
C VAL A 79 -3.34 13.24 6.35
N HIS A 80 -4.29 12.31 6.50
CA HIS A 80 -5.12 12.23 7.70
C HIS A 80 -4.29 11.89 8.95
N MET A 81 -3.33 10.96 8.82
CA MET A 81 -2.38 10.63 9.89
C MET A 81 -1.47 11.82 10.26
N LEU A 82 -1.07 12.65 9.29
CA LEU A 82 -0.27 13.86 9.56
C LEU A 82 -1.07 14.95 10.27
N PHE A 83 -2.35 15.11 9.95
CA PHE A 83 -3.20 16.13 10.55
C PHE A 83 -3.53 15.83 12.02
N LEU A 84 -3.59 14.55 12.37
CA LEU A 84 -3.85 14.09 13.72
C LEU A 84 -2.53 14.06 14.52
N LYS A 85 -2.37 15.02 15.44
CA LYS A 85 -1.15 15.28 16.24
C LYS A 85 -0.56 14.06 16.97
N GLY A 86 -1.33 12.99 17.16
CA GLY A 86 -0.89 11.73 17.78
C GLY A 86 -0.37 10.66 16.81
N PHE A 87 -0.52 10.85 15.50
CA PHE A 87 -0.27 9.81 14.50
C PHE A 87 0.90 10.09 13.55
N PHE A 88 1.67 11.15 13.82
CA PHE A 88 2.85 11.52 13.04
C PHE A 88 3.88 10.38 12.92
N SER A 89 4.15 9.66 14.01
CA SER A 89 5.08 8.51 13.99
C SER A 89 4.59 7.37 13.09
N PHE A 90 3.28 7.15 13.04
CA PHE A 90 2.68 6.15 12.16
C PHE A 90 2.69 6.59 10.69
N ALA A 91 2.47 7.88 10.42
CA ALA A 91 2.65 8.46 9.09
C ALA A 91 4.09 8.22 8.60
N LEU A 92 5.10 8.56 9.41
CA LEU A 92 6.51 8.29 9.11
C LEU A 92 6.79 6.81 8.82
N LEU A 93 6.26 5.92 9.66
CA LEU A 93 6.44 4.48 9.50
C LEU A 93 5.81 3.96 8.20
N SER A 94 4.59 4.39 7.87
CA SER A 94 3.91 4.01 6.63
C SER A 94 4.66 4.50 5.38
N ALA A 95 5.19 5.72 5.40
CA ALA A 95 6.04 6.24 4.33
C ALA A 95 7.32 5.41 4.19
N LEU A 96 7.97 5.06 5.31
CA LEU A 96 9.19 4.26 5.31
C LEU A 96 8.96 2.86 4.70
N VAL A 97 7.84 2.20 5.06
CA VAL A 97 7.46 0.91 4.48
C VAL A 97 7.20 1.02 2.98
N LEU A 98 6.52 2.08 2.52
CA LEU A 98 6.31 2.35 1.09
C LEU A 98 7.65 2.51 0.34
N PHE A 99 8.52 3.38 0.84
CA PHE A 99 9.81 3.65 0.19
C PHE A 99 10.73 2.43 0.20
N LEU A 100 10.72 1.62 1.27
CA LEU A 100 11.43 0.34 1.31
C LEU A 100 10.89 -0.63 0.25
N GLY A 101 9.56 -0.77 0.13
CA GLY A 101 8.94 -1.60 -0.90
C GLY A 101 9.37 -1.20 -2.31
N LEU A 102 9.34 0.10 -2.61
CA LEU A 102 9.79 0.65 -3.90
C LEU A 102 11.30 0.45 -4.14
N ALA A 103 12.12 0.62 -3.11
CA ALA A 103 13.57 0.42 -3.21
C ALA A 103 13.92 -1.04 -3.50
N VAL A 104 13.27 -1.98 -2.81
CA VAL A 104 13.44 -3.43 -3.03
C VAL A 104 13.02 -3.82 -4.45
N ASP A 105 11.88 -3.31 -4.94
CA ASP A 105 11.44 -3.57 -6.32
C ASP A 105 12.44 -3.05 -7.35
N ARG A 106 12.95 -1.83 -7.13
CA ARG A 106 13.94 -1.22 -8.01
C ARG A 106 15.24 -2.02 -8.06
N ILE A 107 15.71 -2.53 -6.92
CA ILE A 107 16.90 -3.40 -6.84
C ILE A 107 16.63 -4.72 -7.57
N ARG A 108 15.46 -5.32 -7.35
CA ARG A 108 15.05 -6.57 -8.03
C ARG A 108 15.06 -6.40 -9.54
N ARG A 109 14.42 -5.34 -10.08
CA ARG A 109 14.36 -5.09 -11.52
C ARG A 109 15.75 -4.83 -12.12
N LYS A 110 16.61 -4.08 -11.43
CA LYS A 110 18.00 -3.87 -11.86
C LYS A 110 18.83 -5.16 -11.88
N SER A 111 18.57 -6.11 -10.98
CA SER A 111 19.27 -7.40 -10.94
C SER A 111 18.86 -8.34 -12.08
N ILE A 112 17.72 -8.09 -12.75
CA ILE A 112 17.15 -8.96 -13.78
C ILE A 112 17.49 -8.44 -15.19
N GLU A 113 17.91 -7.18 -15.35
CA GLU A 113 18.45 -6.70 -16.63
C GLU A 113 19.77 -7.44 -16.95
N PRO A 114 19.81 -8.28 -18.00
CA PRO A 114 21.08 -8.84 -18.43
C PRO A 114 21.95 -7.69 -18.92
N ILE A 115 23.21 -7.67 -18.47
CA ILE A 115 24.27 -6.89 -19.11
C ILE A 115 24.25 -7.31 -20.58
N SER A 116 23.69 -6.45 -21.43
CA SER A 116 23.73 -6.67 -22.87
C SER A 116 25.21 -6.75 -23.24
N PRO A 117 25.71 -7.88 -23.76
CA PRO A 117 27.08 -7.92 -24.22
C PRO A 117 27.14 -6.94 -25.40
N CYS A 118 27.83 -5.83 -25.20
CA CYS A 118 28.23 -4.96 -26.29
C CYS A 118 29.02 -5.84 -27.27
N ILE A 119 28.39 -6.20 -28.37
CA ILE A 119 29.05 -6.79 -29.53
C ILE A 119 29.94 -5.67 -30.09
N VAL A 120 31.25 -5.80 -29.89
CA VAL A 120 32.30 -5.00 -30.54
C VAL A 120 32.85 -5.80 -31.70
#